data_AF-A0A7V9UT00-F1
#
_entry.id   AF-A0A7V9UT00-F1
#
_cell.length_a   1.000
_cell.length_b   1.000
_cell.length_c   1.000
_cell.angle_alpha   90.00
_cell.angle_beta   90.00
_cell.angle_gamma   90.00
#
_symmetry.space_group_name_H-M   'P 1'
#
loop_
_entity.id
_entity.type
_entity.pdbx_description
1 polymer ?
#
loop_
_entity_poly.entity_id
_entity_poly.type
_entity_poly.pdbx_seq_one_letter_code
_entity_poly.pdbx_strand_id
1 'polypeptide(L)'
;MLLKSSFFRLFCSLCLVFSLSLLSFADTIRLKDGSIIKGKIVNFTGGKFTVAIGEGSRRRQMSFSAADIESIQFDSPQTPAETVKISNQTVGNKTAENKIIPVVQTNKISTPPVAPPETVKPNNTTQTNSAQNTNPNVAKPKPIELNVKVLADNTGNGWTNSGWVVRKGQKIRITADGQVSLGSNRLTTASGIAALPDDGKLMKNVPTGALIVVIGDDNNEFIYIGAEREFVAARDGSLFLGVNEGNLNDNSGAFDIKIQIDSSSGR
;
A
#
# COMPACT_ATOMS: atom_id res chain seq x y z
N MET A 1 3.63 66.05 18.69
CA MET A 1 2.96 65.14 17.72
C MET A 1 3.85 63.94 17.42
N LEU A 2 4.03 62.99 18.37
CA LEU A 2 5.03 61.89 18.22
C LEU A 2 4.57 60.49 18.67
N LEU A 3 3.38 60.32 19.26
CA LEU A 3 2.96 59.04 19.87
C LEU A 3 2.38 57.99 18.89
N LYS A 4 2.15 58.31 17.61
CA LYS A 4 1.55 57.37 16.64
C LYS A 4 2.51 56.27 16.13
N SER A 5 3.83 56.48 16.23
CA SER A 5 4.84 55.59 15.63
C SER A 5 4.90 54.20 16.28
N SER A 6 5.04 54.14 17.61
CA SER A 6 5.24 52.87 18.32
C SER A 6 4.00 51.97 18.28
N PHE A 7 2.79 52.54 18.39
CA PHE A 7 1.55 51.76 18.24
C PHE A 7 1.39 51.18 16.83
N PHE A 8 1.74 51.93 15.79
CA PHE A 8 1.71 51.42 14.41
C PHE A 8 2.71 50.27 14.22
N ARG A 9 3.94 50.41 14.73
CA ARG A 9 4.97 49.35 14.69
C ARG A 9 4.56 48.10 15.48
N LEU A 10 3.95 48.28 16.65
CA LEU A 10 3.44 47.17 17.47
C LEU A 10 2.28 46.46 16.79
N PHE A 11 1.36 47.20 16.15
CA PHE A 11 0.26 46.64 15.38
C PHE A 11 0.75 45.88 14.14
N CYS A 12 1.70 46.44 13.37
CA CYS A 12 2.33 45.74 12.26
C CYS A 12 3.08 44.47 12.71
N SER A 13 3.78 44.52 13.85
CA SER A 13 4.43 43.34 14.45
C SER A 13 3.41 42.26 14.81
N LEU A 14 2.33 42.63 15.50
CA LEU A 14 1.27 41.71 15.89
C LEU A 14 0.57 41.10 14.67
N CYS A 15 0.25 41.91 13.65
CA CYS A 15 -0.31 41.42 12.38
C CYS A 15 0.67 40.52 11.62
N LEU A 16 1.98 40.77 11.67
CA LEU A 16 2.97 39.92 11.02
C LEU A 16 3.09 38.55 11.73
N VAL A 17 3.11 38.53 13.06
CA VAL A 17 3.00 37.29 13.86
C VAL A 17 1.69 36.55 13.57
N PHE A 18 0.55 37.26 13.48
CA PHE A 18 -0.75 36.67 13.17
C PHE A 18 -0.85 36.16 11.72
N SER A 19 -0.13 36.78 10.78
CA SER A 19 -0.01 36.29 9.39
C SER A 19 0.90 35.07 9.25
N LEU A 20 1.85 34.87 10.19
CA LEU A 20 2.63 33.64 10.29
C LEU A 20 1.84 32.47 10.91
N SER A 21 0.66 32.74 11.49
CA SER A 21 -0.29 31.72 11.96
C SER A 21 -1.39 31.38 10.93
N LEU A 22 -1.10 31.45 9.63
CA LEU A 22 -1.98 30.91 8.59
C LEU A 22 -2.02 29.37 8.70
N LEU A 23 -3.16 28.89 9.21
CA LEU A 23 -3.39 27.51 9.65
C LEU A 23 -2.97 26.45 8.62
N SER A 24 -2.05 25.58 9.01
CA SER A 24 -1.71 24.35 8.29
C SER A 24 -2.79 23.28 8.50
N PHE A 25 -3.95 23.48 7.88
CA PHE A 25 -5.02 22.48 7.81
C PHE A 25 -4.50 21.24 7.05
N ALA A 26 -4.15 20.22 7.81
CA ALA A 26 -3.61 18.95 7.34
C ALA A 26 -4.61 17.84 7.68
N ASP A 27 -5.07 17.12 6.66
CA ASP A 27 -6.03 16.04 6.85
C ASP A 27 -5.42 14.95 7.75
N THR A 28 -6.25 14.38 8.63
CA THR A 28 -5.84 13.39 9.62
C THR A 28 -6.31 12.01 9.17
N ILE A 29 -5.38 11.15 8.79
CA ILE A 29 -5.63 9.76 8.38
C ILE A 29 -5.29 8.84 9.55
N ARG A 30 -6.19 7.91 9.87
CA ARG A 30 -5.91 6.79 10.78
C ARG A 30 -5.74 5.52 9.98
N LEU A 31 -4.69 4.75 10.26
CA LEU A 31 -4.48 3.42 9.71
C LEU A 31 -4.98 2.36 10.68
N LYS A 32 -5.23 1.15 10.18
CA LYS A 32 -5.79 0.02 10.96
C LYS A 32 -4.86 -0.56 12.02
N ASP A 33 -3.60 -0.13 12.04
CA ASP A 33 -2.65 -0.40 13.13
C ASP A 33 -2.75 0.63 14.28
N GLY A 34 -3.66 1.61 14.17
CA GLY A 34 -3.84 2.70 15.13
C GLY A 34 -2.90 3.90 14.92
N SER A 35 -2.00 3.85 13.94
CA SER A 35 -1.11 4.98 13.62
C SER A 35 -1.90 6.13 12.98
N ILE A 36 -1.44 7.36 13.24
CA ILE A 36 -2.11 8.59 12.81
C ILE A 36 -1.15 9.43 11.98
N ILE A 37 -1.50 9.66 10.72
CA ILE A 37 -0.75 10.44 9.76
C ILE A 37 -1.47 11.77 9.55
N LYS A 38 -0.74 12.89 9.63
CA LYS A 38 -1.27 14.23 9.31
C LYS A 38 -0.60 14.79 8.07
N GLY A 39 -1.40 15.14 7.07
CA GLY A 39 -0.93 15.74 5.83
C GLY A 39 -2.06 15.98 4.86
N LYS A 40 -1.88 16.90 3.91
CA LYS A 40 -2.91 17.20 2.92
C LYS A 40 -3.02 16.05 1.91
N ILE A 41 -4.21 15.49 1.73
CA ILE A 41 -4.46 14.53 0.65
C ILE A 41 -4.39 15.27 -0.69
N VAL A 42 -3.62 14.74 -1.64
CA VAL A 42 -3.34 15.38 -2.94
C VAL A 42 -3.75 14.54 -4.14
N ASN A 43 -3.93 13.23 -3.99
CA ASN A 43 -4.38 12.35 -5.07
C ASN A 43 -5.02 11.08 -4.50
N PHE A 44 -5.90 10.45 -5.28
CA PHE A 44 -6.35 9.08 -5.08
C PHE A 44 -6.38 8.35 -6.42
N THR A 45 -5.58 7.30 -6.57
CA THR A 45 -5.51 6.50 -7.80
C THR A 45 -5.06 5.07 -7.52
N GLY A 46 -5.53 4.10 -8.32
CA GLY A 46 -5.18 2.68 -8.15
C GLY A 46 -5.50 2.11 -6.76
N GLY A 47 -6.47 2.66 -6.04
CA GLY A 47 -6.79 2.28 -4.66
C GLY A 47 -5.85 2.84 -3.59
N LYS A 48 -4.90 3.72 -3.94
CA LYS A 48 -3.97 4.38 -3.00
C LYS A 48 -4.24 5.89 -2.90
N PHE A 49 -4.20 6.41 -1.66
CA PHE A 49 -4.22 7.83 -1.37
C PHE A 49 -2.79 8.36 -1.28
N THR A 50 -2.47 9.46 -1.98
CA THR A 50 -1.21 10.17 -1.83
C THR A 50 -1.39 11.41 -0.96
N VAL A 51 -0.48 11.57 0.00
CA VAL A 51 -0.57 12.50 1.13
C VAL A 51 0.70 13.34 1.19
N ALA A 52 0.56 14.66 1.19
CA ALA A 52 1.65 15.60 1.33
C ALA A 52 1.83 16.01 2.80
N ILE A 53 3.03 15.74 3.35
CA ILE A 53 3.37 16.02 4.76
C ILE A 53 4.49 17.07 4.81
N GLY A 54 4.29 18.12 5.62
CA GLY A 54 5.21 19.25 5.71
C GLY A 54 5.09 20.26 4.58
N GLU A 55 5.76 21.40 4.74
CA GLU A 55 5.65 22.57 3.87
C GLU A 55 6.98 22.90 3.18
N GLY A 56 6.89 23.62 2.05
CA GLY A 56 8.05 24.13 1.31
C GLY A 56 9.07 23.04 0.96
N SER A 57 10.35 23.36 1.14
CA SER A 57 11.50 22.48 0.85
C SER A 57 11.57 21.21 1.71
N ARG A 58 10.67 21.03 2.70
CA ARG A 58 10.59 19.84 3.56
C ARG A 58 9.35 18.99 3.28
N ARG A 59 8.52 19.36 2.29
CA ARG A 59 7.33 18.64 1.88
C ARG A 59 7.69 17.25 1.33
N ARG A 60 7.24 16.19 2.02
CA ARG A 60 7.34 14.79 1.57
C ARG A 60 5.99 14.32 1.04
N GLN A 61 5.99 13.31 0.17
CA GLN A 61 4.78 12.60 -0.24
C GLN A 61 4.83 11.15 0.23
N MET A 62 3.70 10.63 0.71
CA MET A 62 3.53 9.24 1.14
C MET A 62 2.26 8.68 0.49
N SER A 63 2.23 7.37 0.19
CA SER A 63 1.09 6.73 -0.44
C SER A 63 0.60 5.53 0.38
N PHE A 64 -0.67 5.57 0.80
CA PHE A 64 -1.30 4.57 1.65
C PHE A 64 -2.40 3.83 0.88
N SER A 65 -2.55 2.52 1.10
CA SER A 65 -3.66 1.76 0.51
C SER A 65 -4.98 2.11 1.19
N ALA A 66 -6.07 2.24 0.43
CA ALA A 66 -7.42 2.32 1.00
C ALA A 66 -7.77 1.06 1.81
N ALA A 67 -7.09 -0.06 1.59
CA ALA A 67 -7.25 -1.27 2.40
C ALA A 67 -6.64 -1.14 3.81
N ASP A 68 -5.64 -0.28 4.01
CA ASP A 68 -4.89 -0.14 5.27
C ASP A 68 -5.40 1.04 6.13
N ILE A 69 -6.13 1.97 5.50
CA ILE A 69 -6.79 3.11 6.17
C ILE A 69 -8.01 2.62 6.94
N GLU A 70 -8.13 3.08 8.19
CA GLU A 70 -9.33 2.93 9.02
C GLU A 70 -10.30 4.09 8.78
N SER A 71 -9.80 5.33 8.83
CA SER A 71 -10.63 6.54 8.67
C SER A 71 -9.81 7.74 8.18
N ILE A 72 -10.51 8.71 7.58
CA ILE A 72 -9.94 9.99 7.11
C ILE A 72 -10.82 11.12 7.66
N GLN A 73 -10.19 12.09 8.30
CA GLN A 73 -10.78 13.31 8.80
C GLN A 73 -10.19 14.49 8.00
N PHE A 74 -11.02 15.15 7.20
CA PHE A 74 -10.62 16.31 6.39
C PHE A 74 -10.81 17.60 7.19
N ASP A 75 -9.75 18.40 7.31
CA ASP A 75 -9.73 19.56 8.23
C ASP A 75 -9.78 20.91 7.47
N SER A 76 -10.05 20.91 6.16
CA SER A 76 -10.13 22.12 5.32
C SER A 76 -11.57 22.63 5.11
N PRO A 77 -11.83 23.95 5.16
CA PRO A 77 -13.10 24.52 4.68
C PRO A 77 -13.22 24.40 3.16
N GLN A 78 -14.42 24.13 2.65
CA GLN A 78 -14.68 23.96 1.22
C GLN A 78 -14.63 25.29 0.46
N THR A 79 -13.58 25.51 -0.34
CA THR A 79 -13.69 26.34 -1.55
C THR A 79 -14.39 25.52 -2.64
N PRO A 80 -15.36 26.08 -3.39
CA PRO A 80 -16.06 25.34 -4.45
C PRO A 80 -15.12 24.82 -5.54
N ALA A 81 -15.30 23.57 -5.94
CA ALA A 81 -14.53 22.95 -7.01
C ALA A 81 -14.96 23.49 -8.40
N GLU A 82 -14.02 23.51 -9.35
CA GLU A 82 -14.33 23.75 -10.76
C GLU A 82 -15.19 22.60 -11.32
N THR A 83 -16.28 22.94 -12.01
CA THR A 83 -17.31 21.98 -12.41
C THR A 83 -16.91 21.13 -13.61
N VAL A 84 -16.22 20.01 -13.36
CA VAL A 84 -16.09 18.92 -14.34
C VAL A 84 -17.47 18.28 -14.54
N LYS A 85 -18.14 18.63 -15.64
CA LYS A 85 -19.46 18.09 -15.99
C LYS A 85 -19.37 16.63 -16.45
N ILE A 86 -19.53 15.69 -15.52
CA ILE A 86 -19.80 14.29 -15.87
C ILE A 86 -21.30 14.11 -16.08
N SER A 87 -21.70 13.74 -17.30
CA SER A 87 -23.10 13.49 -17.66
C SER A 87 -23.50 12.05 -17.31
N ASN A 88 -24.22 11.88 -16.21
CA ASN A 88 -24.83 10.60 -15.86
C ASN A 88 -26.31 10.60 -16.24
N GLN A 89 -26.65 9.89 -17.32
CA GLN A 89 -28.04 9.55 -17.62
C GLN A 89 -28.62 8.72 -16.46
N THR A 90 -29.81 9.10 -16.00
CA THR A 90 -30.47 8.45 -14.87
C THR A 90 -31.67 7.64 -15.37
N VAL A 91 -31.60 6.31 -15.27
CA VAL A 91 -32.82 5.48 -15.19
C VAL A 91 -33.20 5.45 -13.72
N GLY A 92 -34.31 6.09 -13.38
CA GLY A 92 -34.64 6.40 -12.00
C GLY A 92 -35.45 5.32 -11.28
N ASN A 93 -35.49 5.45 -9.95
CA ASN A 93 -36.75 5.77 -9.29
C ASN A 93 -36.49 6.54 -7.98
N LYS A 94 -37.32 7.55 -7.72
CA LYS A 94 -37.35 8.32 -6.47
C LYS A 94 -38.81 8.44 -6.02
N THR A 95 -39.06 8.15 -4.75
CA THR A 95 -40.18 8.76 -4.00
C THR A 95 -39.71 9.06 -2.59
N ALA A 96 -39.98 10.30 -2.16
CA ALA A 96 -39.97 10.91 -0.82
C ALA A 96 -39.63 10.02 0.41
N GLU A 97 -38.75 10.43 1.32
CA GLU A 97 -38.98 11.51 2.33
C GLU A 97 -40.27 11.29 3.13
N ASN A 98 -40.23 11.16 4.46
CA ASN A 98 -39.99 12.32 5.33
C ASN A 98 -39.51 11.94 6.76
N LYS A 99 -39.16 12.98 7.53
CA LYS A 99 -38.69 13.05 8.92
C LYS A 99 -39.81 12.92 9.96
N ILE A 100 -39.59 12.17 11.05
CA ILE A 100 -40.04 12.43 12.45
C ILE A 100 -39.50 11.34 13.41
N ILE A 101 -39.27 11.71 14.67
CA ILE A 101 -38.90 10.85 15.83
C ILE A 101 -40.01 11.09 16.87
N PRO A 102 -40.67 10.09 17.49
CA PRO A 102 -40.13 9.44 18.71
C PRO A 102 -40.62 7.99 19.02
N VAL A 103 -40.36 7.57 20.27
CA VAL A 103 -40.94 6.46 21.07
C VAL A 103 -40.09 5.16 21.20
N VAL A 104 -40.11 4.61 22.42
CA VAL A 104 -39.42 3.41 22.91
C VAL A 104 -40.45 2.39 23.39
N GLN A 105 -40.36 1.12 22.97
CA GLN A 105 -40.82 -0.13 23.65
C GLN A 105 -40.72 -1.32 22.64
N THR A 106 -39.85 -2.33 22.82
CA THR A 106 -39.90 -3.55 23.67
C THR A 106 -40.79 -4.73 23.19
N ASN A 107 -40.12 -5.89 23.01
CA ASN A 107 -40.56 -7.27 23.31
C ASN A 107 -41.57 -8.06 22.42
N LYS A 108 -41.00 -9.09 21.76
CA LYS A 108 -41.35 -10.53 21.79
C LYS A 108 -42.76 -11.07 21.41
N ILE A 109 -42.74 -11.93 20.38
CA ILE A 109 -43.28 -13.33 20.31
C ILE A 109 -44.79 -13.57 20.50
N SER A 110 -45.43 -14.13 19.46
CA SER A 110 -46.52 -15.13 19.57
C SER A 110 -46.61 -16.02 18.30
N THR A 111 -46.95 -17.30 18.48
CA THR A 111 -47.37 -18.30 17.46
C THR A 111 -48.46 -19.20 18.10
N PRO A 112 -48.96 -20.29 17.47
CA PRO A 112 -49.80 -20.41 16.27
C PRO A 112 -51.18 -21.06 16.60
N PRO A 113 -51.98 -21.47 15.59
CA PRO A 113 -52.55 -22.84 15.56
C PRO A 113 -52.35 -23.52 14.17
N VAL A 114 -52.11 -24.84 13.99
CA VAL A 114 -52.70 -26.11 14.49
C VAL A 114 -54.02 -26.49 13.76
N ALA A 115 -54.24 -27.68 13.16
CA ALA A 115 -53.34 -28.77 12.69
C ALA A 115 -54.06 -29.68 11.59
N PRO A 116 -54.03 -31.04 11.52
CA PRO A 116 -53.88 -31.81 10.25
C PRO A 116 -55.07 -32.81 10.03
N PRO A 117 -55.00 -34.01 9.39
CA PRO A 117 -53.95 -34.74 8.65
C PRO A 117 -54.47 -35.23 7.25
N GLU A 118 -54.03 -36.30 6.55
CA GLU A 118 -53.08 -37.43 6.78
C GLU A 118 -52.57 -38.04 5.43
N THR A 119 -51.94 -39.23 5.48
CA THR A 119 -51.59 -40.15 4.37
C THR A 119 -50.36 -39.73 3.51
N VAL A 120 -49.59 -40.62 2.84
CA VAL A 120 -49.47 -42.10 2.86
C VAL A 120 -48.02 -42.53 2.47
N LYS A 121 -47.68 -43.83 2.53
CA LYS A 121 -46.39 -44.45 2.10
C LYS A 121 -46.66 -45.86 1.49
N PRO A 122 -45.69 -46.77 1.22
CA PRO A 122 -44.21 -46.67 1.12
C PRO A 122 -43.59 -47.39 -0.12
N ASN A 123 -42.26 -47.33 -0.29
CA ASN A 123 -41.43 -48.56 -0.24
C ASN A 123 -39.92 -48.30 0.03
N ASN A 124 -39.19 -49.36 0.38
CA ASN A 124 -37.78 -49.37 0.82
C ASN A 124 -36.81 -49.64 -0.38
N THR A 125 -35.46 -49.73 -0.29
CA THR A 125 -34.65 -50.51 0.68
C THR A 125 -33.14 -50.19 0.66
N THR A 126 -32.49 -50.54 1.79
CA THR A 126 -31.06 -50.87 1.99
C THR A 126 -30.02 -49.73 2.05
N GLN A 127 -29.22 -49.79 3.11
CA GLN A 127 -28.02 -48.97 3.35
C GLN A 127 -26.77 -49.72 2.87
N THR A 128 -25.71 -49.00 2.50
CA THR A 128 -24.33 -49.53 2.58
C THR A 128 -23.41 -48.44 3.12
N ASN A 129 -22.77 -48.67 4.27
CA ASN A 129 -21.85 -47.73 4.88
C ASN A 129 -20.48 -47.77 4.20
N SER A 130 -20.02 -46.61 3.73
CA SER A 130 -18.62 -46.36 3.38
C SER A 130 -18.22 -45.00 3.94
N ALA A 131 -17.42 -44.98 5.00
CA ALA A 131 -17.01 -43.75 5.67
C ALA A 131 -15.99 -42.99 4.82
N GLN A 132 -16.44 -42.00 4.05
CA GLN A 132 -15.54 -41.06 3.38
C GLN A 132 -14.95 -40.09 4.42
N ASN A 133 -13.64 -40.19 4.64
CA ASN A 133 -12.89 -39.21 5.41
C ASN A 133 -13.11 -37.80 4.84
N THR A 134 -13.72 -36.92 5.62
CA THR A 134 -13.85 -35.50 5.29
C THR A 134 -12.48 -34.82 5.45
N ASN A 135 -11.60 -35.00 4.46
CA ASN A 135 -10.35 -34.25 4.38
C ASN A 135 -10.66 -32.79 4.03
N PRO A 136 -10.46 -31.82 4.95
CA PRO A 136 -10.74 -30.43 4.66
C PRO A 136 -9.65 -29.90 3.73
N ASN A 137 -9.95 -29.84 2.42
CA ASN A 137 -9.09 -29.18 1.45
C ASN A 137 -9.14 -27.66 1.68
N VAL A 138 -8.41 -27.20 2.70
CA VAL A 138 -8.21 -25.78 2.99
C VAL A 138 -7.42 -25.19 1.83
N ALA A 139 -8.13 -24.58 0.89
CA ALA A 139 -7.54 -23.88 -0.24
C ALA A 139 -6.52 -22.87 0.28
N LYS A 140 -5.24 -23.03 -0.12
CA LYS A 140 -4.19 -22.10 0.25
C LYS A 140 -4.60 -20.69 -0.20
N PRO A 141 -4.46 -19.66 0.65
CA PRO A 141 -4.85 -18.31 0.26
C PRO A 141 -3.98 -17.85 -0.92
N LYS A 142 -4.57 -17.13 -1.88
CA LYS A 142 -3.83 -16.71 -3.09
C LYS A 142 -2.66 -15.80 -2.69
N PRO A 143 -1.44 -16.00 -3.22
CA PRO A 143 -0.35 -15.05 -3.06
C PRO A 143 -0.74 -13.64 -3.51
N ILE A 144 -0.18 -12.64 -2.82
CA ILE A 144 -0.29 -11.22 -3.18
C ILE A 144 0.76 -10.95 -4.25
N GLU A 145 0.35 -10.33 -5.36
CA GLU A 145 1.21 -10.12 -6.53
C GLU A 145 1.45 -8.63 -6.75
N LEU A 146 2.71 -8.24 -6.89
CA LEU A 146 3.15 -6.87 -7.13
C LEU A 146 4.05 -6.84 -8.36
N ASN A 147 3.86 -5.86 -9.24
CA ASN A 147 4.77 -5.59 -10.35
C ASN A 147 5.55 -4.30 -10.05
N VAL A 148 6.87 -4.35 -10.10
CA VAL A 148 7.78 -3.28 -9.70
C VAL A 148 8.84 -3.11 -10.78
N LYS A 149 9.04 -1.87 -11.25
CA LYS A 149 10.08 -1.56 -12.24
C LYS A 149 11.32 -1.02 -11.52
N VAL A 150 12.38 -1.81 -11.48
CA VAL A 150 13.61 -1.52 -10.73
C VAL A 150 14.62 -0.87 -11.67
N LEU A 151 14.94 0.40 -11.43
CA LEU A 151 15.95 1.14 -12.19
C LEU A 151 17.36 0.60 -11.87
N ALA A 152 18.25 0.60 -12.86
CA ALA A 152 19.65 0.20 -12.68
C ALA A 152 20.59 1.37 -12.33
N ASP A 153 20.12 2.60 -12.51
CA ASP A 153 20.88 3.82 -12.24
C ASP A 153 20.78 4.28 -10.78
N ASN A 154 21.51 5.34 -10.44
CA ASN A 154 21.60 5.90 -9.09
C ASN A 154 20.32 6.62 -8.60
N THR A 155 19.20 6.54 -9.32
CA THR A 155 17.90 7.07 -8.85
C THR A 155 17.51 6.41 -7.53
N GLY A 156 17.11 7.20 -6.54
CA GLY A 156 16.80 6.68 -5.21
C GLY A 156 18.02 6.10 -4.47
N ASN A 157 19.22 6.55 -4.80
CA ASN A 157 20.50 6.00 -4.32
C ASN A 157 20.69 4.51 -4.70
N GLY A 158 20.20 4.11 -5.88
CA GLY A 158 20.26 2.73 -6.38
C GLY A 158 19.18 1.79 -5.84
N TRP A 159 18.22 2.30 -5.07
CA TRP A 159 17.18 1.49 -4.42
C TRP A 159 15.76 1.85 -4.84
N THR A 160 15.06 0.86 -5.39
CA THR A 160 13.63 0.91 -5.68
C THR A 160 12.85 0.31 -4.51
N ASN A 161 11.99 1.11 -3.87
CA ASN A 161 11.05 0.60 -2.86
C ASN A 161 9.88 -0.11 -3.56
N SER A 162 9.61 -1.37 -3.17
CA SER A 162 8.48 -2.16 -3.71
C SER A 162 7.09 -1.59 -3.39
N GLY A 163 6.99 -0.71 -2.38
CA GLY A 163 5.73 -0.25 -1.81
C GLY A 163 5.06 -1.30 -0.92
N TRP A 164 5.80 -2.31 -0.43
CA TRP A 164 5.34 -3.37 0.45
C TRP A 164 6.21 -3.51 1.70
N VAL A 165 5.55 -3.73 2.85
CA VAL A 165 6.19 -4.05 4.13
C VAL A 165 6.02 -5.54 4.38
N VAL A 166 7.12 -6.27 4.42
CA VAL A 166 7.10 -7.70 4.72
C VAL A 166 7.10 -7.94 6.23
N ARG A 167 6.64 -9.13 6.63
CA ARG A 167 6.71 -9.64 8.00
C ARG A 167 7.62 -10.85 8.08
N LYS A 168 8.33 -11.02 9.20
CA LYS A 168 9.15 -12.19 9.49
C LYS A 168 8.35 -13.47 9.30
N GLY A 169 8.92 -14.44 8.59
CA GLY A 169 8.27 -15.70 8.24
C GLY A 169 7.36 -15.65 7.01
N GLN A 170 7.11 -14.49 6.39
CA GLN A 170 6.50 -14.45 5.05
C GLN A 170 7.40 -15.13 4.03
N LYS A 171 6.80 -15.99 3.20
CA LYS A 171 7.44 -16.57 2.02
C LYS A 171 7.30 -15.59 0.85
N ILE A 172 8.39 -15.34 0.15
CA ILE A 172 8.48 -14.35 -0.93
C ILE A 172 9.15 -15.02 -2.13
N ARG A 173 8.53 -14.89 -3.30
CA ARG A 173 9.05 -15.36 -4.59
C ARG A 173 9.18 -14.16 -5.53
N ILE A 174 10.37 -13.94 -6.09
CA ILE A 174 10.66 -12.82 -6.98
C ILE A 174 11.12 -13.39 -8.33
N THR A 175 10.54 -12.89 -9.42
CA THR A 175 10.96 -13.18 -10.80
C THR A 175 11.29 -11.87 -11.50
N ALA A 176 12.38 -11.84 -12.27
CA ALA A 176 12.97 -10.63 -12.81
C ALA A 176 13.27 -10.79 -14.31
N ASP A 177 12.59 -9.97 -15.13
CA ASP A 177 12.74 -9.93 -16.58
C ASP A 177 13.40 -8.63 -17.05
N GLY A 178 13.84 -8.61 -18.31
CA GLY A 178 14.45 -7.45 -18.96
C GLY A 178 15.98 -7.42 -18.90
N GLN A 179 16.54 -6.31 -19.40
CA GLN A 179 17.99 -6.08 -19.48
C GLN A 179 18.33 -4.62 -19.14
N VAL A 180 19.52 -4.42 -18.59
CA VAL A 180 20.06 -3.12 -18.18
C VAL A 180 21.49 -2.95 -18.68
N SER A 181 21.94 -1.71 -18.87
CA SER A 181 23.32 -1.40 -19.23
C SER A 181 24.14 -1.07 -17.97
N LEU A 182 25.33 -1.66 -17.91
CA LEU A 182 26.37 -1.52 -16.87
C LEU A 182 27.50 -0.62 -17.38
N GLY A 183 27.14 0.57 -17.86
CA GLY A 183 28.02 1.42 -18.68
C GLY A 183 28.53 0.73 -19.96
N SER A 184 29.55 1.33 -20.58
CA SER A 184 30.48 0.73 -21.56
C SER A 184 29.94 -0.28 -22.59
N ASN A 185 28.73 -0.08 -23.13
CA ASN A 185 28.02 -1.02 -24.02
C ASN A 185 27.80 -2.43 -23.44
N ARG A 186 27.87 -2.60 -22.12
CA ARG A 186 27.74 -3.89 -21.43
C ARG A 186 26.31 -4.09 -20.95
N LEU A 187 25.56 -4.98 -21.60
CA LEU A 187 24.21 -5.37 -21.15
C LEU A 187 24.25 -6.57 -20.21
N THR A 188 23.34 -6.62 -19.24
CA THR A 188 23.09 -7.78 -18.37
C THR A 188 21.60 -8.05 -18.19
N THR A 189 21.25 -9.29 -17.83
CA THR A 189 19.97 -9.65 -17.20
C THR A 189 20.09 -9.56 -15.68
N ALA A 190 18.98 -9.77 -14.95
CA ALA A 190 18.94 -9.77 -13.50
C ALA A 190 19.86 -10.82 -12.83
N SER A 191 20.34 -11.83 -13.56
CA SER A 191 21.35 -12.79 -13.08
C SER A 191 22.75 -12.19 -12.91
N GLY A 192 23.04 -11.04 -13.54
CA GLY A 192 24.35 -10.39 -13.53
C GLY A 192 25.42 -11.11 -14.35
N ILE A 193 26.62 -10.52 -14.41
CA ILE A 193 27.80 -11.05 -15.09
C ILE A 193 28.81 -11.53 -14.04
N ALA A 194 28.99 -12.85 -13.94
CA ALA A 194 29.86 -13.46 -12.94
C ALA A 194 31.36 -13.21 -13.18
N ALA A 195 31.76 -13.07 -14.45
CA ALA A 195 33.15 -12.87 -14.86
C ALA A 195 33.60 -11.39 -14.90
N LEU A 196 32.78 -10.46 -14.36
CA LEU A 196 33.10 -9.04 -14.28
C LEU A 196 33.64 -8.71 -12.88
N PRO A 197 34.93 -8.35 -12.72
CA PRO A 197 35.46 -7.81 -11.47
C PRO A 197 34.77 -6.49 -11.13
N ASP A 198 34.42 -6.34 -9.85
CA ASP A 198 33.86 -5.12 -9.28
C ASP A 198 34.09 -5.16 -7.77
N ASP A 199 35.01 -4.31 -7.30
CA ASP A 199 35.34 -4.19 -5.87
C ASP A 199 34.50 -3.12 -5.16
N GLY A 200 33.57 -2.45 -5.85
CA GLY A 200 32.59 -1.52 -5.28
C GLY A 200 31.30 -2.20 -4.83
N LYS A 201 30.75 -3.14 -5.62
CA LYS A 201 29.43 -3.79 -5.38
C LYS A 201 29.19 -4.30 -3.96
N LEU A 202 27.93 -4.26 -3.52
CA LEU A 202 27.52 -4.63 -2.16
C LEU A 202 27.78 -6.10 -1.81
N MET A 203 27.52 -7.01 -2.75
CA MET A 203 27.75 -8.45 -2.59
C MET A 203 28.92 -8.92 -3.48
N LYS A 204 30.14 -8.95 -2.92
CA LYS A 204 31.38 -9.30 -3.67
C LYS A 204 31.30 -10.67 -4.35
N ASN A 205 30.75 -11.68 -3.65
CA ASN A 205 30.64 -13.07 -4.12
C ASN A 205 29.43 -13.31 -5.06
N VAL A 206 28.75 -12.26 -5.52
CA VAL A 206 27.57 -12.31 -6.39
C VAL A 206 27.93 -11.63 -7.72
N PRO A 207 27.37 -12.07 -8.87
CA PRO A 207 27.61 -11.45 -10.16
C PRO A 207 27.37 -9.93 -10.16
N THR A 208 28.17 -9.19 -10.93
CA THR A 208 28.03 -7.73 -11.06
C THR A 208 26.83 -7.42 -11.95
N GLY A 209 26.04 -6.39 -11.60
CA GLY A 209 24.81 -6.07 -12.31
C GLY A 209 23.64 -7.03 -12.00
N ALA A 210 23.78 -7.90 -10.99
CA ALA A 210 22.71 -8.79 -10.55
C ALA A 210 21.63 -8.08 -9.73
N LEU A 211 20.40 -8.56 -9.78
CA LEU A 211 19.33 -8.12 -8.89
C LEU A 211 19.58 -8.60 -7.46
N ILE A 212 19.53 -7.66 -6.52
CA ILE A 212 19.59 -7.87 -5.06
C ILE A 212 18.41 -7.19 -4.37
N VAL A 213 18.06 -7.68 -3.17
CA VAL A 213 17.05 -7.06 -2.31
C VAL A 213 17.53 -6.94 -0.87
N VAL A 214 16.91 -6.05 -0.11
CA VAL A 214 17.09 -5.91 1.34
C VAL A 214 15.73 -5.66 2.00
N ILE A 215 15.59 -6.10 3.26
CA ILE A 215 14.41 -5.83 4.10
C ILE A 215 14.82 -4.87 5.20
N GLY A 216 14.19 -3.70 5.24
CA GLY A 216 14.66 -2.57 6.04
C GLY A 216 15.80 -1.81 5.36
N ASP A 217 15.91 -0.52 5.67
CA ASP A 217 16.95 0.42 5.22
C ASP A 217 18.04 0.67 6.28
N ASP A 218 18.02 -0.12 7.37
CA ASP A 218 18.86 0.00 8.56
C ASP A 218 20.03 -1.01 8.61
N ASN A 219 20.21 -1.84 7.57
CA ASN A 219 21.11 -2.99 7.60
C ASN A 219 21.73 -3.35 6.23
N ASN A 220 22.71 -4.27 6.27
CA ASN A 220 23.48 -4.73 5.11
C ASN A 220 23.21 -6.21 4.75
N GLU A 221 22.05 -6.77 5.12
CA GLU A 221 21.70 -8.18 4.84
C GLU A 221 21.08 -8.35 3.45
N PHE A 222 21.91 -8.10 2.44
CA PHE A 222 21.54 -8.20 1.03
C PHE A 222 21.29 -9.65 0.59
N ILE A 223 20.23 -9.86 -0.19
CA ILE A 223 19.83 -11.14 -0.75
C ILE A 223 19.91 -11.06 -2.28
N TYR A 224 20.84 -11.79 -2.88
CA TYR A 224 20.86 -12.05 -4.33
C TYR A 224 19.56 -12.71 -4.76
N ILE A 225 18.92 -12.20 -5.82
CA ILE A 225 17.74 -12.81 -6.45
C ILE A 225 18.10 -13.44 -7.79
N GLY A 226 18.85 -12.76 -8.64
CA GLY A 226 19.05 -13.22 -10.02
C GLY A 226 17.78 -13.06 -10.86
N ALA A 227 17.61 -13.91 -11.88
CA ALA A 227 16.36 -13.97 -12.65
C ALA A 227 15.16 -14.51 -11.85
N GLU A 228 15.37 -15.42 -10.89
CA GLU A 228 14.30 -15.96 -10.05
C GLU A 228 14.84 -16.46 -8.71
N ARG A 229 14.18 -16.09 -7.60
CA ARG A 229 14.44 -16.68 -6.28
C ARG A 229 13.20 -16.72 -5.39
N GLU A 230 13.18 -17.73 -4.53
CA GLU A 230 12.24 -17.87 -3.43
C GLU A 230 12.99 -17.86 -2.09
N PHE A 231 12.48 -17.15 -1.09
CA PHE A 231 13.07 -17.04 0.25
C PHE A 231 12.00 -16.77 1.32
N VAL A 232 12.43 -16.74 2.59
CA VAL A 232 11.59 -16.39 3.74
C VAL A 232 12.15 -15.13 4.40
N ALA A 233 11.29 -14.16 4.71
CA ALA A 233 11.69 -12.92 5.36
C ALA A 233 12.25 -13.18 6.77
N ALA A 234 13.49 -12.76 7.03
CA ALA A 234 14.15 -12.93 8.33
C ALA A 234 13.68 -11.94 9.41
N ARG A 235 13.04 -10.84 9.00
CA ARG A 235 12.57 -9.71 9.81
C ARG A 235 11.35 -9.04 9.17
N ASP A 236 10.70 -8.17 9.94
CA ASP A 236 9.71 -7.22 9.45
C ASP A 236 10.44 -6.02 8.79
N GLY A 237 9.85 -5.38 7.79
CA GLY A 237 10.40 -4.16 7.19
C GLY A 237 9.97 -3.90 5.74
N SER A 238 10.24 -2.70 5.23
CA SER A 238 10.02 -2.37 3.81
C SER A 238 10.95 -3.20 2.92
N LEU A 239 10.43 -3.75 1.82
CA LEU A 239 11.22 -4.50 0.85
C LEU A 239 11.75 -3.56 -0.25
N PHE A 240 13.08 -3.44 -0.35
CA PHE A 240 13.78 -2.66 -1.37
C PHE A 240 14.53 -3.58 -2.35
N LEU A 241 14.64 -3.15 -3.60
CA LEU A 241 15.32 -3.85 -4.69
C LEU A 241 16.34 -2.93 -5.36
N GLY A 242 17.48 -3.48 -5.78
CA GLY A 242 18.57 -2.72 -6.40
C GLY A 242 19.52 -3.60 -7.20
N VAL A 243 20.55 -2.99 -7.77
CA VAL A 243 21.54 -3.66 -8.62
C VAL A 243 22.87 -3.83 -7.88
N ASN A 244 23.44 -5.03 -7.96
CA ASN A 244 24.70 -5.40 -7.30
C ASN A 244 25.91 -4.90 -8.08
N GLU A 245 26.20 -3.60 -7.95
CA GLU A 245 27.27 -2.93 -8.69
C GLU A 245 27.90 -1.78 -7.90
N GLY A 246 29.17 -1.48 -8.18
CA GLY A 246 29.95 -0.43 -7.53
C GLY A 246 29.80 0.97 -8.12
N ASN A 247 29.33 1.08 -9.36
CA ASN A 247 29.05 2.35 -10.02
C ASN A 247 27.67 2.31 -10.69
N LEU A 248 26.74 3.13 -10.22
CA LEU A 248 25.38 3.22 -10.77
C LEU A 248 25.17 4.48 -11.63
N ASN A 249 26.24 5.22 -11.94
CA ASN A 249 26.15 6.54 -12.57
C ASN A 249 26.28 6.52 -14.11
N ASP A 250 26.82 5.44 -14.68
CA ASP A 250 26.84 5.14 -16.12
C ASP A 250 25.83 4.05 -16.52
N ASN A 251 24.98 3.64 -15.57
CA ASN A 251 23.93 2.66 -15.78
C ASN A 251 22.69 3.24 -16.47
N SER A 252 21.93 2.38 -17.15
CA SER A 252 20.63 2.74 -17.71
C SER A 252 19.73 1.53 -17.94
N GLY A 253 18.43 1.79 -18.06
CA GLY A 253 17.40 0.76 -18.21
C GLY A 253 16.78 0.35 -16.87
N ALA A 254 16.01 -0.74 -16.89
CA ALA A 254 15.38 -1.30 -15.72
C ALA A 254 15.13 -2.80 -15.87
N PHE A 255 14.99 -3.50 -14.74
CA PHE A 255 14.33 -4.80 -14.70
C PHE A 255 12.84 -4.64 -14.40
N ASP A 256 12.02 -5.46 -15.04
CA ASP A 256 10.60 -5.57 -14.72
C ASP A 256 10.40 -6.77 -13.79
N ILE A 257 10.02 -6.50 -12.55
CA ILE A 257 10.00 -7.46 -11.45
C ILE A 257 8.56 -7.82 -11.09
N LYS A 258 8.28 -9.12 -10.97
CA LYS A 258 7.06 -9.64 -10.33
C LYS A 258 7.44 -10.25 -8.97
N ILE A 259 6.81 -9.75 -7.90
CA ILE A 259 6.95 -10.21 -6.52
C ILE A 259 5.64 -10.91 -6.14
N GLN A 260 5.74 -12.13 -5.63
CA GLN A 260 4.63 -12.92 -5.10
C GLN A 260 4.89 -13.19 -3.61
N ILE A 261 3.97 -12.80 -2.73
CA ILE A 261 4.09 -12.95 -1.27
C ILE A 261 2.98 -13.89 -0.78
N ASP A 262 3.34 -14.93 -0.03
CA ASP A 262 2.34 -15.83 0.59
C ASP A 262 1.53 -15.07 1.65
N SER A 263 0.22 -15.00 1.44
CA SER A 263 -0.75 -14.28 2.28
C SER A 263 -1.10 -15.00 3.59
N SER A 264 -0.37 -16.06 3.95
CA SER A 264 -0.60 -16.89 5.15
C SER A 264 -0.04 -16.29 6.46
N SER A 265 0.47 -15.06 6.44
CA SER A 265 1.05 -14.39 7.61
C SER A 265 0.01 -13.63 8.43
N GLY A 266 -0.49 -14.23 9.51
CA GLY A 266 -1.30 -13.51 10.51
C GLY A 266 -2.43 -14.33 11.11
N ARG A 267 -2.11 -15.13 12.13
CA ARG A 267 -3.03 -15.61 13.15
C ARG A 267 -2.31 -15.62 14.50
#